data_AF-A0A0M3JS33-F1
#
_entry.id   AF-A0A0M3JS33-F1
#
_cell.length_a   1.000
_cell.length_b   1.000
_cell.length_c   1.000
_cell.angle_alpha   90.00
_cell.angle_beta   90.00
_cell.angle_gamma   90.00
#
_symmetry.space_group_name_H-M   'P 1'
#
loop_
_entity.id
_entity.type
_entity.pdbx_description
1 polymer ?
#
loop_
_entity_poly.entity_id
_entity_poly.type
_entity_poly.pdbx_seq_one_letter_code
_entity_poly.pdbx_strand_id
1 'polypeptide(L)' 'MANGQLILYTNIICREPSDLDEIFSLPPHQLSANVERRMLKEDIKRSKAKGEDTTLLEAQLAYVDVKEAALKTQFKK' A
#
# COMPACT_ATOMS: atom_id res chain seq x y z
N MET A 1 -4.11 6.29 42.63
CA MET A 1 -4.60 6.48 41.24
C MET A 1 -3.44 6.42 40.24
N ALA A 2 -2.64 5.34 40.23
CA ALA A 2 -1.42 5.25 39.40
C ALA A 2 -1.43 4.06 38.43
N ASN A 3 -2.40 3.16 38.56
CA ASN A 3 -2.34 1.84 37.89
C ASN A 3 -2.94 1.89 36.48
N GLY A 4 -3.93 2.75 36.22
CA GLY A 4 -4.53 2.90 34.88
C GLY A 4 -3.62 3.61 33.88
N GLN A 5 -2.80 4.56 34.35
CA GLN A 5 -1.89 5.34 33.48
C GLN A 5 -0.67 4.51 33.06
N LEU A 6 -0.19 3.61 33.94
CA LEU A 6 0.91 2.68 33.64
C LEU A 6 0.49 1.59 32.63
N ILE A 7 -0.73 1.06 32.74
CA ILE A 7 -1.27 0.05 31.81
C ILE A 7 -1.52 0.63 30.41
N LEU A 8 -1.87 1.93 30.33
CA LEU A 8 -2.04 2.62 29.05
C LEU A 8 -0.67 2.84 28.36
N TYR A 9 0.35 3.24 29.13
CA TYR A 9 1.71 3.45 28.63
C TYR A 9 2.35 2.16 28.10
N THR A 10 2.19 1.03 28.80
CA THR A 10 2.75 -0.25 28.36
C THR A 10 2.05 -0.79 27.09
N ASN A 11 0.74 -0.62 26.94
CA ASN A 11 0.02 -1.04 25.74
C ASN A 11 0.35 -0.19 24.50
N ILE A 12 0.67 1.09 24.66
CA ILE A 12 1.04 1.97 23.54
C ILE A 12 2.46 1.64 23.04
N ILE A 13 3.38 1.27 23.94
CA ILE A 13 4.79 0.97 23.59
C ILE A 13 4.96 -0.48 23.09
N CYS A 14 4.18 -1.43 23.62
CA CYS A 14 4.24 -2.85 23.23
C CYS A 14 3.17 -3.25 22.20
N ARG A 15 2.66 -2.30 21.41
CA ARG A 15 1.72 -2.62 20.34
C ARG A 15 2.49 -3.37 19.24
N GLU A 16 2.05 -4.58 18.88
CA GLU A 16 2.54 -5.25 17.68
C GLU A 16 2.36 -4.31 16.48
N PRO A 17 3.37 -4.17 15.60
CA PRO A 17 3.23 -3.33 14.41
C PRO A 17 2.03 -3.86 13.64
N SER A 18 0.98 -3.04 13.57
CA SER A 18 -0.21 -3.39 12.82
C SER A 18 0.15 -3.43 11.33
N ASP A 19 -0.56 -4.21 10.52
CA ASP A 19 -0.46 -4.12 9.05
C ASP A 19 -0.58 -2.68 8.54
N LEU A 20 -1.31 -1.82 9.28
CA LEU A 20 -1.41 -0.39 9.00
C LEU A 20 -0.09 0.36 9.31
N ASP A 21 0.62 0.00 10.38
CA ASP A 21 1.92 0.60 10.71
C ASP A 21 2.98 0.22 9.67
N GLU A 22 2.95 -1.02 9.15
CA GLU A 22 3.84 -1.46 8.08
C GLU A 22 3.55 -0.70 6.77
N ILE A 23 2.27 -0.49 6.47
CA ILE A 23 1.82 0.37 5.37
C ILE A 23 2.35 1.80 5.61
N PHE A 24 2.07 2.46 6.73
CA PHE A 24 2.55 3.82 6.99
C PHE A 24 4.07 3.96 7.13
N SER A 25 4.80 2.88 7.38
CA SER A 25 6.27 2.86 7.42
C SER A 25 6.92 2.92 6.03
N LEU A 26 6.17 2.57 4.98
CA LEU A 26 6.66 2.61 3.62
C LEU A 26 6.75 4.06 3.12
N PRO A 27 7.81 4.39 2.37
CA PRO A 27 7.91 5.69 1.71
C PRO A 27 6.63 5.97 0.88
N PRO A 28 6.10 7.20 0.88
CA PRO A 28 4.83 7.53 0.20
C PRO A 28 4.79 7.14 -1.28
N HIS A 29 5.96 7.11 -1.94
CA HIS A 29 6.12 6.69 -3.32
C HIS A 29 5.98 5.18 -3.55
N GLN A 30 6.19 4.34 -2.53
CA GLN A 30 5.95 2.90 -2.57
C GLN A 30 4.53 2.56 -2.14
N LEU A 31 3.98 3.32 -1.19
CA LEU A 31 2.62 3.13 -0.69
C LEU A 31 1.55 3.31 -1.79
N SER A 32 1.66 4.43 -2.52
CA SER A 32 0.74 4.78 -3.60
C SER A 32 0.77 3.74 -4.74
N ALA A 33 1.98 3.35 -5.18
CA ALA A 33 2.16 2.33 -6.21
C ALA A 33 1.63 0.95 -5.78
N ASN A 34 1.80 0.56 -4.52
CA ASN A 34 1.31 -0.72 -4.01
C ASN A 34 -0.22 -0.77 -3.93
N VAL A 35 -0.87 0.33 -3.51
CA VAL A 35 -2.33 0.42 -3.50
C VAL A 35 -2.88 0.38 -4.93
N GLU A 36 -2.30 1.17 -5.85
CA GLU A 36 -2.70 1.20 -7.27
C GLU A 36 -2.56 -0.19 -7.91
N ARG A 37 -1.46 -0.92 -7.63
CA ARG A 37 -1.29 -2.31 -8.10
C ARG A 37 -2.33 -3.28 -7.55
N ARG A 38 -2.70 -3.17 -6.28
CA ARG A 38 -3.73 -4.06 -5.69
C ARG A 38 -5.09 -3.81 -6.32
N MET A 39 -5.49 -2.55 -6.47
CA MET A 39 -6.75 -2.18 -7.11
C MET A 39 -6.83 -2.67 -8.56
N LEU A 40 -5.80 -2.40 -9.37
CA LEU A 40 -5.76 -2.83 -10.77
C LEU A 40 -5.80 -4.36 -10.91
N LYS A 41 -5.14 -5.11 -10.02
CA LYS A 41 -5.22 -6.58 -10.02
C LYS A 41 -6.62 -7.09 -9.69
N GLU A 42 -7.32 -6.47 -8.74
CA GLU A 42 -8.69 -6.82 -8.41
C GLU A 42 -9.65 -6.51 -9.56
N ASP A 43 -9.44 -5.39 -10.25
CA ASP A 43 -10.26 -4.99 -11.38
C ASP A 43 -10.01 -5.89 -12.59
N ILE A 44 -8.75 -6.26 -12.89
CA ILE A 44 -8.43 -7.26 -13.91
C ILE A 44 -9.11 -8.60 -13.57
N LYS A 45 -9.07 -9.03 -12.30
CA LYS A 45 -9.71 -10.28 -11.88
C LYS A 45 -11.23 -10.22 -12.08
N ARG A 46 -11.86 -9.09 -11.76
CA ARG A 46 -13.29 -8.86 -11.96
C ARG A 46 -13.67 -8.82 -13.44
N SER A 47 -12.92 -8.12 -14.28
CA SER A 47 -13.19 -8.03 -15.73
C SER A 47 -12.91 -9.36 -16.45
N LYS A 48 -11.86 -10.11 -16.07
CA LYS A 48 -11.64 -11.49 -16.56
C LYS A 48 -12.79 -12.43 -16.21
N ALA A 49 -13.33 -12.32 -14.99
CA ALA A 49 -14.49 -13.11 -14.57
C ALA A 49 -15.77 -12.77 -15.36
N LYS A 50 -15.85 -11.56 -15.92
CA LYS A 50 -16.95 -11.11 -16.78
C LYS A 50 -16.70 -11.36 -18.28
N GLY A 51 -15.52 -11.84 -18.66
CA GLY A 51 -15.13 -12.02 -20.06
C GLY A 51 -14.86 -10.71 -20.81
N GLU A 52 -14.59 -9.63 -20.08
CA GLU A 52 -14.24 -8.31 -20.65
C GLU A 52 -12.75 -8.25 -21.04
N ASP A 53 -12.42 -7.41 -22.03
CA ASP A 53 -11.03 -7.17 -22.42
C ASP A 53 -10.28 -6.42 -21.29
N THR A 54 -9.18 -7.01 -20.83
CA THR A 54 -8.32 -6.44 -19.77
C THR A 54 -7.03 -5.83 -20.29
N THR A 55 -6.82 -5.75 -21.60
CA THR A 55 -5.57 -5.26 -22.22
C THR A 55 -5.18 -3.88 -21.69
N LEU A 56 -6.15 -2.97 -21.56
CA LEU A 56 -5.92 -1.63 -21.02
C LEU A 56 -5.51 -1.66 -19.54
N LEU A 57 -6.17 -2.48 -18.72
CA LEU A 57 -5.89 -2.60 -17.29
C LEU A 57 -4.51 -3.23 -17.04
N GLU A 58 -4.10 -4.19 -17.87
CA GLU A 58 -2.77 -4.79 -17.82
C GLU A 58 -1.68 -3.79 -18.22
N ALA A 59 -1.93 -2.95 -19.23
CA ALA A 59 -1.03 -1.85 -19.59
C ALA A 59 -0.92 -0.80 -18.48
N GLN A 60 -2.03 -0.46 -17.82
CA GLN A 60 -2.03 0.43 -16.65
C GLN A 60 -1.23 -0.17 -15.50
N LEU A 61 -1.36 -1.48 -15.24
CA LEU A 61 -0.59 -2.17 -14.21
C LEU A 61 0.92 -2.08 -14.47
N ALA A 62 1.35 -2.26 -15.72
CA ALA A 62 2.75 -2.11 -16.11
C ALA A 62 3.25 -0.65 -15.98
N TYR A 63 2.37 0.33 -16.23
CA TYR A 63 2.71 1.75 -16.07
C TYR A 63 2.94 2.16 -14.61
N VAL A 64 2.31 1.48 -13.65
CA VAL A 64 2.55 1.74 -12.22
C VAL A 64 4.01 1.49 -11.83
N ASP A 65 4.65 0.47 -12.40
CA ASP A 65 6.07 0.20 -12.13
C ASP A 65 6.99 1.33 -12.64
N VAL A 66 6.63 1.93 -13.78
CA VAL A 66 7.35 3.09 -14.34
C VAL A 66 7.17 4.33 -13.45
N LYS A 67 5.94 4.58 -12.97
CA LYS A 67 5.66 5.67 -12.02
C LYS A 67 6.46 5.49 -10.73
N GLU A 68 6.51 4.29 -10.16
CA GLU A 68 7.26 4.03 -8.94
C GLU A 68 8.76 4.28 -9.14
N ALA A 69 9.34 3.85 -10.26
CA ALA A 69 10.74 4.11 -10.59
C ALA A 69 11.04 5.62 -10.74
N ALA A 70 10.13 6.37 -11.37
CA ALA A 70 10.24 7.81 -11.50
C ALA A 70 10.16 8.53 -10.14
N LEU A 71 9.19 8.16 -9.30
CA LEU A 71 9.03 8.72 -7.95
C LEU A 71 10.24 8.37 -7.08
N LYS A 72 10.74 7.14 -7.13
CA LYS A 72 11.97 6.73 -6.41
C LYS A 72 13.17 7.59 -6.79
N THR A 73 13.25 8.03 -8.05
CA THR A 73 14.30 8.96 -8.52
C THR A 73 14.07 10.37 -8.00
N GLN A 74 12.83 10.84 -7.95
CA GLN A 74 12.44 12.16 -7.46
C GLN A 74 12.72 12.33 -5.95
N PHE A 75 12.45 11.30 -5.14
CA PHE A 75 12.68 11.32 -3.69
C PHE A 75 14.12 10.95 -3.26
N LYS A 76 15.00 10.60 -4.21
CA LYS A 76 16.43 10.38 -3.96
C LYS A 76 17.27 11.67 -4.02
N LYS A 77 16.67 12.81 -4.35
CA LYS A 77 17.26 14.15 -4.26
C LYS A 77 16.95 14.76 -2.89
#